data_AF-A0A4Q5TDW2-F1
#
_entry.id   AF-A0A4Q5TDW2-F1
#
_cell.length_a   1.000
_cell.length_b   1.000
_cell.length_c   1.000
_cell.angle_alpha   90.00
_cell.angle_beta   90.00
_cell.angle_gamma   90.00
#
_symmetry.space_group_name_H-M   'P 1'
#
loop_
_entity.id
_entity.type
_entity.pdbx_description
1 polymer ?
#
loop_
_entity_poly.entity_id
_entity_poly.type
_entity_poly.pdbx_seq_one_letter_code
_entity_poly.pdbx_strand_id
1 'polypeptide(L)'
;MKRLFPFLMLLAMMGFTIGENKKVTIWMIGDSTMSIKDPQAFPETGWGMPFAGFWNQTVEVENRAKNGRSTQSFLDEGLWVPVREHLKEGDYVLIQFGHNDEVPTKKTATSPEVFRANLERYISETKSKKAIPIVLSSVARRKFDSTGMPVDTHREYAAISKEVAEQSGVLFIDMNKESLALLQELGPEGSFFLFNHLAAGEHPNYPEGKKDDTHFNELGARRMAELVLVAIRKSDLALKDRILKPAIKN
;
A
#
# COMPACT_ATOMS: atom_id res chain seq x y z
N MET A 1 42.92 -65.88 -11.55
CA MET A 1 42.77 -65.26 -10.21
C MET A 1 42.25 -63.85 -10.37
N LYS A 2 41.23 -63.50 -9.58
CA LYS A 2 40.27 -62.40 -9.77
C LYS A 2 40.92 -61.01 -9.63
N ARG A 3 40.65 -60.09 -10.57
CA ARG A 3 40.99 -58.66 -10.46
C ARG A 3 39.87 -57.96 -9.67
N LEU A 4 40.17 -57.42 -8.50
CA LEU A 4 39.28 -56.56 -7.73
C LEU A 4 39.25 -55.17 -8.37
N PHE A 5 38.08 -54.71 -8.82
CA PHE A 5 37.82 -53.30 -9.08
C PHE A 5 37.24 -52.68 -7.80
N PRO A 6 37.81 -51.60 -7.25
CA PRO A 6 37.15 -50.88 -6.16
C PRO A 6 36.06 -50.01 -6.75
N PHE A 7 34.82 -50.29 -6.35
CA PHE A 7 33.65 -49.48 -6.66
C PHE A 7 33.70 -48.24 -5.76
N LEU A 8 34.08 -47.08 -6.32
CA LEU A 8 34.02 -45.81 -5.62
C LEU A 8 32.56 -45.34 -5.60
N MET A 9 31.86 -45.57 -4.50
CA MET A 9 30.48 -45.15 -4.31
C MET A 9 30.48 -43.64 -3.97
N LEU A 10 30.18 -42.80 -4.96
CA LEU A 10 30.04 -41.36 -4.78
C LEU A 10 28.71 -41.09 -4.05
N LEU A 11 28.76 -40.81 -2.75
CA LEU A 11 27.61 -40.36 -1.98
C LEU A 11 27.27 -38.92 -2.40
N ALA A 12 26.30 -38.74 -3.29
CA ALA A 12 25.73 -37.43 -3.58
C ALA A 12 24.89 -36.99 -2.36
N MET A 13 25.48 -36.16 -1.50
CA MET A 13 24.73 -35.44 -0.48
C MET A 13 23.82 -34.42 -1.17
N MET A 14 22.59 -34.81 -1.48
CA MET A 14 21.51 -33.87 -1.72
C MET A 14 21.20 -33.19 -0.38
N GLY A 15 21.89 -32.08 -0.12
CA GLY A 15 21.48 -31.16 0.93
C GLY A 15 20.09 -30.65 0.58
N PHE A 16 19.06 -31.17 1.24
CA PHE A 16 17.80 -30.47 1.34
C PHE A 16 18.10 -29.18 2.09
N THR A 17 18.27 -28.08 1.35
CA THR A 17 18.08 -26.76 1.92
C THR A 17 16.60 -26.69 2.28
N ILE A 18 16.28 -27.01 3.53
CA ILE A 18 15.09 -26.45 4.16
C ILE A 18 15.31 -24.95 4.02
N GLY A 19 14.66 -24.35 3.01
CA GLY A 19 14.79 -22.93 2.76
C GLY A 19 14.39 -22.23 4.05
N GLU A 20 15.36 -21.59 4.72
CA GLU A 20 15.03 -20.58 5.71
C GLU A 20 14.02 -19.67 5.05
N ASN A 21 12.85 -19.53 5.66
CA ASN A 21 11.76 -18.75 5.09
C ASN A 21 12.17 -17.28 5.23
N LYS A 22 13.02 -16.81 4.28
CA LYS A 22 13.70 -15.52 4.33
C LYS A 22 12.65 -14.46 4.59
N LYS A 23 12.85 -13.68 5.66
CA LYS A 23 11.99 -12.56 5.98
C LYS A 23 12.05 -11.55 4.83
N VAL A 24 10.89 -11.03 4.45
CA VAL A 24 10.76 -9.96 3.46
C VAL A 24 10.13 -8.75 4.12
N THR A 25 10.52 -7.55 3.70
CA THR A 25 9.91 -6.31 4.18
C THR A 25 8.97 -5.78 3.12
N ILE A 26 7.75 -5.40 3.53
CA ILE A 26 6.85 -4.57 2.75
C ILE A 26 7.08 -3.12 3.16
N TRP A 27 7.70 -2.36 2.28
CA TRP A 27 7.84 -0.92 2.42
C TRP A 27 6.61 -0.23 1.84
N MET A 28 6.02 0.71 2.56
CA MET A 28 4.88 1.47 2.07
C MET A 28 5.26 2.94 1.96
N ILE A 29 5.12 3.52 0.77
CA ILE A 29 5.31 4.96 0.54
C ILE A 29 4.03 5.56 -0.02
N GLY A 30 3.66 6.72 0.52
CA GLY A 30 2.40 7.35 0.18
C GLY A 30 2.05 8.54 1.06
N ASP A 31 0.77 8.85 1.09
CA ASP A 31 0.21 10.03 1.74
C ASP A 31 -0.52 9.74 3.08
N SER A 32 -1.34 10.70 3.52
CA SER A 32 -2.10 10.63 4.76
C SER A 32 -3.10 9.47 4.82
N THR A 33 -3.60 8.97 3.69
CA THR A 33 -4.58 7.88 3.67
C THR A 33 -3.94 6.53 4.00
N MET A 34 -2.62 6.41 3.87
CA MET A 34 -1.84 5.20 4.14
C MET A 34 -1.04 5.30 5.45
N SER A 35 -0.60 6.51 5.82
CA SER A 35 0.39 6.75 6.88
C SER A 35 -0.02 6.35 8.30
N ILE A 36 1.01 6.09 9.13
CA ILE A 36 0.90 6.09 10.59
C ILE A 36 0.57 7.50 11.08
N LYS A 37 -0.41 7.62 11.97
CA LYS A 37 -0.87 8.92 12.51
C LYS A 37 -0.25 9.25 13.84
N ASP A 38 -0.11 10.56 14.08
CA ASP A 38 0.22 11.08 15.40
C ASP A 38 -0.93 10.76 16.38
N PRO A 39 -0.67 10.44 17.65
CA PRO A 39 -1.72 10.23 18.65
C PRO A 39 -2.72 11.40 18.77
N GLN A 40 -2.31 12.64 18.47
CA GLN A 40 -3.19 13.81 18.46
C GLN A 40 -4.15 13.84 17.25
N ALA A 41 -3.95 13.00 16.25
CA ALA A 41 -4.88 12.82 15.14
C ALA A 41 -5.88 11.67 15.38
N PHE A 42 -5.71 10.86 16.43
CA PHE A 42 -6.67 9.78 16.73
C PHE A 42 -8.10 10.34 16.89
N PRO A 43 -9.16 9.74 16.32
CA PRO A 43 -9.22 8.40 15.70
C PRO A 43 -8.88 8.33 14.21
N GLU A 44 -8.38 9.42 13.60
CA GLU A 44 -7.85 9.36 12.23
C GLU A 44 -6.76 8.30 12.13
N THR A 45 -6.81 7.48 11.08
CA THR A 45 -5.77 6.48 10.81
C THR A 45 -5.64 6.19 9.31
N GLY A 46 -4.45 5.73 8.91
CA GLY A 46 -4.19 5.30 7.54
C GLY A 46 -4.43 3.81 7.36
N TRP A 47 -4.79 3.39 6.14
CA TRP A 47 -5.05 1.99 5.83
C TRP A 47 -3.84 1.08 6.02
N GLY A 48 -2.62 1.64 5.99
CA GLY A 48 -1.40 0.89 6.28
C GLY A 48 -1.33 0.35 7.71
N MET A 49 -2.07 0.94 8.65
CA MET A 49 -2.12 0.49 10.04
C MET A 49 -2.75 -0.90 10.19
N PRO A 50 -4.02 -1.14 9.79
CA PRO A 50 -4.59 -2.49 9.83
C PRO A 50 -3.91 -3.45 8.84
N PHE A 51 -3.40 -2.95 7.70
CA PHE A 51 -2.70 -3.77 6.72
C PHE A 51 -1.48 -4.51 7.29
N ALA A 52 -0.76 -3.89 8.24
CA ALA A 52 0.38 -4.50 8.91
C ALA A 52 0.02 -5.79 9.67
N GLY A 53 -1.24 -5.95 10.09
CA GLY A 53 -1.73 -7.11 10.84
C GLY A 53 -2.09 -8.33 10.00
N PHE A 54 -2.03 -8.26 8.67
CA PHE A 54 -2.49 -9.37 7.79
C PHE A 54 -1.44 -10.45 7.53
N TRP A 55 -0.22 -10.31 8.03
CA TRP A 55 0.91 -11.12 7.61
C TRP A 55 1.37 -12.10 8.68
N ASN A 56 1.95 -13.22 8.24
CA ASN A 56 2.62 -14.14 9.15
C ASN A 56 4.01 -13.60 9.56
N GLN A 57 4.72 -14.32 10.43
CA GLN A 57 6.01 -13.89 11.00
C GLN A 57 7.18 -13.76 10.00
N THR A 58 6.96 -14.11 8.73
CA THR A 58 7.96 -14.01 7.67
C THR A 58 7.92 -12.66 6.93
N VAL A 59 7.03 -11.76 7.33
CA VAL A 59 6.88 -10.42 6.74
C VAL A 59 7.02 -9.38 7.84
N GLU A 60 7.76 -8.33 7.52
CA GLU A 60 7.79 -7.08 8.28
C GLU A 60 7.12 -5.99 7.43
N VAL A 61 6.36 -5.08 8.06
CA VAL A 61 5.71 -3.97 7.35
C VAL A 61 6.30 -2.65 7.85
N GLU A 62 6.98 -1.96 6.95
CA GLU A 62 7.61 -0.66 7.17
C GLU A 62 6.79 0.43 6.50
N ASN A 63 5.82 0.98 7.23
CA ASN A 63 4.98 2.06 6.73
C ASN A 63 5.68 3.42 6.82
N ARG A 64 6.15 3.91 5.68
CA ARG A 64 6.88 5.16 5.51
C ARG A 64 6.05 6.24 4.81
N ALA A 65 4.75 6.00 4.59
CA ALA A 65 3.85 7.01 4.10
C ALA A 65 3.73 8.18 5.09
N LYS A 66 3.52 9.40 4.56
CA LYS A 66 3.56 10.61 5.37
C LYS A 66 2.43 11.57 5.01
N ASN A 67 1.79 12.11 6.05
CA ASN A 67 0.71 13.08 5.91
C ASN A 67 1.06 14.24 4.96
N GLY A 68 0.15 14.51 4.02
CA GLY A 68 0.24 15.67 3.11
C GLY A 68 1.29 15.57 2.02
N ARG A 69 2.03 14.45 1.90
CA ARG A 69 3.05 14.31 0.86
C ARG A 69 2.44 13.92 -0.48
N SER A 70 3.00 14.51 -1.51
CA SER A 70 2.87 14.15 -2.93
C SER A 70 4.07 13.32 -3.36
N THR A 71 4.04 12.79 -4.58
CA THR A 71 5.21 12.13 -5.17
C THR A 71 6.45 13.01 -5.15
N GLN A 72 6.32 14.30 -5.46
CA GLN A 72 7.43 15.24 -5.53
C GLN A 72 7.94 15.64 -4.14
N SER A 73 7.05 16.07 -3.24
CA SER A 73 7.47 16.48 -1.89
C SER A 73 8.08 15.33 -1.09
N PHE A 74 7.67 14.09 -1.34
CA PHE A 74 8.29 12.92 -0.71
C PHE A 74 9.76 12.71 -1.16
N LEU A 75 10.10 13.06 -2.41
CA LEU A 75 11.48 13.11 -2.89
C LEU A 75 12.23 14.30 -2.32
N ASP A 76 11.65 15.49 -2.39
CA ASP A 76 12.29 16.75 -1.99
C ASP A 76 12.67 16.76 -0.51
N GLU A 77 11.82 16.18 0.34
CA GLU A 77 12.07 16.05 1.78
C GLU A 77 13.00 14.87 2.13
N GLY A 78 13.51 14.15 1.14
CA GLY A 78 14.43 13.03 1.34
C GLY A 78 13.79 11.79 1.96
N LEU A 79 12.46 11.69 2.03
CA LEU A 79 11.76 10.58 2.68
C LEU A 79 11.95 9.25 1.94
N TRP A 80 12.26 9.30 0.65
CA TRP A 80 12.59 8.12 -0.15
C TRP A 80 14.00 7.56 0.10
N VAL A 81 14.96 8.40 0.51
CA VAL A 81 16.36 7.98 0.77
C VAL A 81 16.44 6.81 1.75
N PRO A 82 15.89 6.89 2.97
CA PRO A 82 16.00 5.79 3.93
C PRO A 82 15.32 4.52 3.44
N VAL A 83 14.25 4.60 2.64
CA VAL A 83 13.61 3.42 2.06
C VAL A 83 14.56 2.75 1.07
N ARG A 84 15.01 3.49 0.05
CA ARG A 84 15.85 2.93 -1.04
C ARG A 84 17.15 2.33 -0.54
N GLU A 85 17.74 2.90 0.52
CA GLU A 85 19.02 2.45 1.07
C GLU A 85 18.90 1.16 1.86
N HIS A 86 17.73 0.88 2.45
CA HIS A 86 17.48 -0.31 3.26
C HIS A 86 16.77 -1.45 2.51
N LEU A 87 16.33 -1.22 1.26
CA LEU A 87 15.74 -2.25 0.41
C LEU A 87 16.70 -3.44 0.21
N LYS A 88 16.14 -4.64 0.36
CA LYS A 88 16.81 -5.91 0.10
C LYS A 88 16.16 -6.64 -1.06
N GLU A 89 16.93 -7.55 -1.67
CA GLU A 89 16.42 -8.44 -2.70
C GLU A 89 15.24 -9.28 -2.17
N GLY A 90 14.10 -9.17 -2.85
CA GLY A 90 12.84 -9.83 -2.50
C GLY A 90 11.88 -9.00 -1.63
N ASP A 91 12.27 -7.79 -1.19
CA ASP A 91 11.36 -6.86 -0.52
C ASP A 91 10.29 -6.36 -1.49
N TYR A 92 9.19 -5.83 -0.95
CA TYR A 92 8.10 -5.21 -1.72
C TYR A 92 8.04 -3.72 -1.42
N VAL A 93 7.68 -2.90 -2.42
CA VAL A 93 7.42 -1.48 -2.23
C VAL A 93 6.04 -1.13 -2.76
N LEU A 94 5.11 -0.81 -1.86
CA LEU A 94 3.77 -0.32 -2.18
C LEU A 94 3.86 1.20 -2.36
N ILE A 95 3.52 1.68 -3.55
CA ILE A 95 3.63 3.08 -3.96
C ILE A 95 2.20 3.60 -4.21
N GLN A 96 1.70 4.48 -3.34
CA GLN A 96 0.37 5.08 -3.47
C GLN A 96 0.39 6.60 -3.23
N PHE A 97 0.23 7.38 -4.29
CA PHE A 97 0.14 8.84 -4.24
C PHE A 97 -0.99 9.36 -5.16
N GLY A 98 -1.25 10.66 -5.15
CA GLY A 98 -2.30 11.31 -5.94
C GLY A 98 -3.07 12.38 -5.17
N HIS A 99 -3.50 12.12 -3.93
CA HIS A 99 -4.35 13.05 -3.14
C HIS A 99 -3.80 14.47 -2.98
N ASN A 100 -2.48 14.60 -2.93
CA ASN A 100 -1.79 15.86 -2.73
C ASN A 100 -1.19 16.41 -4.02
N ASP A 101 -0.86 15.52 -4.96
CA ASP A 101 -0.34 15.83 -6.29
C ASP A 101 -1.38 16.60 -7.12
N GLU A 102 -2.62 16.11 -7.13
CA GLU A 102 -3.68 16.56 -8.04
C GLU A 102 -4.44 17.81 -7.59
N VAL A 103 -4.09 18.40 -6.43
CA VAL A 103 -4.79 19.56 -5.87
C VAL A 103 -3.97 20.82 -6.16
N PRO A 104 -4.29 21.62 -7.19
CA PRO A 104 -3.40 22.68 -7.68
C PRO A 104 -3.13 23.79 -6.66
N THR A 105 -4.01 23.94 -5.65
CA THR A 105 -3.87 24.95 -4.59
C THR A 105 -2.93 24.51 -3.47
N LYS A 106 -2.54 23.23 -3.40
CA LYS A 106 -1.58 22.76 -2.40
C LYS A 106 -0.16 23.10 -2.82
N LYS A 107 0.69 23.43 -1.83
CA LYS A 107 2.14 23.60 -2.04
C LYS A 107 2.82 22.33 -2.57
N THR A 108 2.21 21.18 -2.30
CA THR A 108 2.68 19.85 -2.73
C THR A 108 2.10 19.41 -4.07
N ALA A 109 1.31 20.25 -4.75
CA ALA A 109 0.79 19.94 -6.07
C ALA A 109 1.93 19.52 -7.01
N THR A 110 1.68 18.51 -7.84
CA THR A 110 2.68 17.94 -8.75
C THR A 110 2.02 17.76 -10.09
N SER A 111 2.59 18.32 -11.17
CA SER A 111 1.97 18.20 -12.49
C SER A 111 1.90 16.72 -12.95
N PRO A 112 0.97 16.38 -13.85
CA PRO A 112 0.87 15.02 -14.42
C PRO A 112 2.20 14.46 -14.93
N GLU A 113 3.01 15.28 -15.59
CA GLU A 113 4.31 14.90 -16.16
C GLU A 113 5.32 14.59 -15.06
N VAL A 114 5.38 15.42 -14.03
CA VAL A 114 6.30 15.23 -12.89
C VAL A 114 5.84 14.04 -12.04
N PHE A 115 4.54 13.88 -11.85
CA PHE A 115 3.95 12.73 -11.15
C PHE A 115 4.34 11.42 -11.83
N ARG A 116 4.20 11.34 -13.17
CA ARG A 116 4.66 10.20 -13.97
C ARG A 116 6.14 9.92 -13.75
N ALA A 117 7.00 10.93 -13.96
CA ALA A 117 8.45 10.79 -13.83
C ALA A 117 8.86 10.31 -12.43
N ASN A 118 8.16 10.78 -11.39
CA ASN A 118 8.42 10.37 -10.02
C ASN A 118 8.01 8.91 -9.76
N LEU A 119 6.86 8.47 -10.25
CA LEU A 119 6.45 7.06 -10.17
C LEU A 119 7.45 6.15 -10.88
N GLU A 120 7.87 6.50 -12.09
CA GLU A 120 8.89 5.77 -12.85
C GLU A 120 10.21 5.70 -12.07
N ARG A 121 10.62 6.79 -11.42
CA ARG A 121 11.80 6.83 -10.55
C ARG A 121 11.67 5.89 -9.36
N TYR A 122 10.57 5.91 -8.61
CA TYR A 122 10.36 5.00 -7.48
C TYR A 122 10.42 3.53 -7.90
N ILE A 123 9.81 3.20 -9.04
CA ILE A 123 9.82 1.84 -9.61
C ILE A 123 11.23 1.43 -10.01
N SER A 124 11.93 2.28 -10.77
CA SER A 124 13.28 2.00 -11.27
C SER A 124 14.27 1.80 -10.13
N GLU A 125 14.25 2.71 -9.15
CA GLU A 125 15.13 2.62 -7.98
C GLU A 125 14.81 1.38 -7.12
N THR A 126 13.53 1.01 -6.98
CA THR A 126 13.13 -0.23 -6.30
C THR A 126 13.67 -1.46 -7.02
N LYS A 127 13.49 -1.54 -8.35
CA LYS A 127 13.99 -2.66 -9.17
C LYS A 127 15.51 -2.75 -9.15
N SER A 128 16.23 -1.62 -9.09
CA SER A 128 17.70 -1.61 -9.00
C SER A 128 18.22 -2.34 -7.75
N LYS A 129 17.40 -2.43 -6.70
CA LYS A 129 17.67 -3.17 -5.46
C LYS A 129 17.17 -4.62 -5.50
N LYS A 130 16.63 -5.07 -6.64
CA LYS A 130 15.92 -6.35 -6.83
C LYS A 130 14.74 -6.53 -5.86
N ALA A 131 14.15 -5.42 -5.44
CA ALA A 131 12.87 -5.39 -4.75
C ALA A 131 11.74 -5.29 -5.79
N ILE A 132 10.52 -5.59 -5.35
CA ILE A 132 9.32 -5.76 -6.18
C ILE A 132 8.40 -4.54 -5.95
N PRO A 133 8.35 -3.57 -6.88
CA PRO A 133 7.43 -2.45 -6.78
C PRO A 133 5.99 -2.90 -7.10
N ILE A 134 5.03 -2.33 -6.38
CA ILE A 134 3.60 -2.47 -6.58
C ILE A 134 3.02 -1.06 -6.58
N VAL A 135 2.36 -0.67 -7.66
CA VAL A 135 1.77 0.66 -7.81
C VAL A 135 0.29 0.58 -7.49
N LEU A 136 -0.19 1.54 -6.71
CA LEU A 136 -1.59 1.67 -6.36
C LEU A 136 -2.10 3.05 -6.80
N SER A 137 -3.29 3.13 -7.39
CA SER A 137 -3.99 4.42 -7.50
C SER A 137 -4.36 4.94 -6.11
N SER A 138 -4.61 6.24 -5.97
CA SER A 138 -5.14 6.79 -4.71
C SER A 138 -6.51 6.19 -4.38
N VAL A 139 -6.78 5.95 -3.08
CA VAL A 139 -8.14 5.63 -2.60
C VAL A 139 -9.10 6.78 -2.90
N ALA A 140 -10.38 6.48 -3.10
CA ALA A 140 -11.40 7.47 -3.42
C ALA A 140 -11.71 8.37 -2.22
N ARG A 141 -11.89 9.67 -2.49
CA ARG A 141 -12.56 10.58 -1.56
C ARG A 141 -14.05 10.27 -1.46
N ARG A 142 -14.64 10.49 -0.30
CA ARG A 142 -16.09 10.41 -0.09
C ARG A 142 -16.77 11.62 -0.74
N LYS A 143 -17.09 11.52 -2.02
CA LYS A 143 -17.83 12.54 -2.75
C LYS A 143 -18.96 11.90 -3.53
N PHE A 144 -20.16 12.44 -3.38
CA PHE A 144 -21.35 11.99 -4.09
C PHE A 144 -21.98 13.14 -4.88
N ASP A 145 -22.58 12.84 -6.02
CA ASP A 145 -23.41 13.79 -6.76
C ASP A 145 -24.84 13.87 -6.21
N SER A 146 -25.68 14.69 -6.83
CA SER A 146 -27.09 14.88 -6.41
C SER A 146 -27.96 13.64 -6.58
N THR A 147 -27.49 12.62 -7.30
CA THR A 147 -28.18 11.34 -7.50
C THR A 147 -27.73 10.27 -6.49
N GLY A 148 -26.75 10.59 -5.63
CA GLY A 148 -26.17 9.65 -4.68
C GLY A 148 -25.09 8.76 -5.27
N MET A 149 -24.57 9.07 -6.47
CA MET A 149 -23.51 8.30 -7.11
C MET A 149 -22.12 8.84 -6.71
N PRO A 150 -21.14 7.97 -6.39
CA PRO A 150 -19.79 8.42 -6.10
C PRO A 150 -19.15 9.14 -7.29
N VAL A 151 -18.46 10.24 -7.00
CA VAL A 151 -17.73 11.04 -7.98
C VAL A 151 -16.25 10.68 -7.94
N ASP A 152 -15.72 10.19 -9.05
CA ASP A 152 -14.29 9.95 -9.21
C ASP A 152 -13.52 11.28 -9.24
N THR A 153 -12.75 11.53 -8.19
CA THR A 153 -11.92 12.73 -8.05
C THR A 153 -10.46 12.54 -8.48
N HIS A 154 -10.06 11.31 -8.83
CA HIS A 154 -8.66 10.94 -9.06
C HIS A 154 -8.36 10.53 -10.51
N ARG A 155 -9.34 10.65 -11.42
CA ARG A 155 -9.33 10.07 -12.78
C ARG A 155 -7.99 10.18 -13.50
N GLU A 156 -7.42 11.39 -13.57
CA GLU A 156 -6.16 11.64 -14.29
C GLU A 156 -4.96 10.93 -13.64
N TYR A 157 -4.75 11.13 -12.33
CA TYR A 157 -3.61 10.58 -11.61
C TYR A 157 -3.72 9.06 -11.42
N ALA A 158 -4.94 8.53 -11.30
CA ALA A 158 -5.20 7.10 -11.31
C ALA A 158 -4.87 6.47 -12.68
N ALA A 159 -5.23 7.13 -13.78
CA ALA A 159 -4.87 6.67 -15.12
C ALA A 159 -3.34 6.67 -15.33
N ILE A 160 -2.64 7.74 -14.92
CA ILE A 160 -1.17 7.80 -15.01
C ILE A 160 -0.53 6.68 -14.17
N SER A 161 -1.02 6.46 -12.95
CA SER A 161 -0.51 5.38 -12.08
C SER A 161 -0.64 4.01 -12.75
N LYS A 162 -1.78 3.75 -13.37
CA LYS A 162 -2.03 2.52 -14.14
C LYS A 162 -1.07 2.39 -15.32
N GLU A 163 -0.99 3.43 -16.16
CA GLU A 163 -0.15 3.42 -17.35
C GLU A 163 1.34 3.19 -17.01
N VAL A 164 1.85 3.88 -15.99
CA VAL A 164 3.25 3.71 -15.54
C VAL A 164 3.49 2.29 -15.04
N ALA A 165 2.54 1.71 -14.32
CA ALA A 165 2.65 0.35 -13.81
C ALA A 165 2.66 -0.68 -14.95
N GLU A 166 1.75 -0.54 -15.92
CA GLU A 166 1.66 -1.39 -17.11
C GLU A 166 2.93 -1.29 -17.97
N GLN A 167 3.39 -0.08 -18.28
CA GLN A 167 4.62 0.16 -19.05
C GLN A 167 5.87 -0.39 -18.34
N SER A 168 5.86 -0.35 -17.01
CA SER A 168 6.94 -0.92 -16.20
C SER A 168 6.81 -2.43 -16.00
N GLY A 169 5.71 -3.07 -16.40
CA GLY A 169 5.47 -4.49 -16.12
C GLY A 169 5.45 -4.83 -14.63
N VAL A 170 4.85 -3.96 -13.81
CA VAL A 170 4.72 -4.16 -12.35
C VAL A 170 3.24 -4.31 -11.99
N LEU A 171 2.95 -4.92 -10.83
CA LEU A 171 1.56 -5.07 -10.39
C LEU A 171 0.93 -3.69 -10.15
N PHE A 172 -0.23 -3.48 -10.76
CA PHE A 172 -1.11 -2.35 -10.48
C PHE A 172 -2.31 -2.80 -9.64
N ILE A 173 -2.62 -2.07 -8.57
CA ILE A 173 -3.84 -2.24 -7.77
C ILE A 173 -4.68 -0.98 -7.91
N ASP A 174 -5.85 -1.11 -8.53
CA ASP A 174 -6.75 0.02 -8.81
C ASP A 174 -7.60 0.39 -7.59
N MET A 175 -6.96 0.93 -6.54
CA MET A 175 -7.65 1.32 -5.31
C MET A 175 -8.73 2.38 -5.54
N ASN A 176 -8.56 3.30 -6.47
CA ASN A 176 -9.60 4.29 -6.81
C ASN A 176 -10.89 3.59 -7.24
N LYS A 177 -10.79 2.66 -8.19
CA LYS A 177 -11.95 1.88 -8.66
C LYS A 177 -12.58 1.05 -7.56
N GLU A 178 -11.78 0.28 -6.82
CA GLU A 178 -12.31 -0.64 -5.79
C GLU A 178 -12.94 0.12 -4.62
N SER A 179 -12.37 1.25 -4.22
CA SER A 179 -12.95 2.09 -3.16
C SER A 179 -14.17 2.88 -3.64
N LEU A 180 -14.23 3.36 -4.89
CA LEU A 180 -15.46 3.92 -5.46
C LEU A 180 -16.61 2.89 -5.45
N ALA A 181 -16.32 1.63 -5.81
CA ALA A 181 -17.31 0.57 -5.76
C ALA A 181 -17.83 0.32 -4.33
N LEU A 182 -16.94 0.35 -3.33
CA LEU A 182 -17.33 0.27 -1.92
C LEU A 182 -18.21 1.46 -1.49
N LEU A 183 -17.85 2.68 -1.90
CA LEU A 183 -18.67 3.86 -1.60
C LEU A 183 -20.05 3.78 -2.27
N GLN A 184 -20.11 3.24 -3.50
CA GLN A 184 -21.37 3.03 -4.21
C GLN A 184 -22.25 2.00 -3.50
N GLU A 185 -21.68 0.89 -3.05
CA GLU A 185 -22.39 -0.16 -2.31
C GLU A 185 -23.00 0.37 -1.01
N LEU A 186 -22.24 1.18 -0.27
CA LEU A 186 -22.67 1.71 1.04
C LEU A 186 -23.57 2.94 0.93
N GLY A 187 -23.52 3.66 -0.18
CA GLY A 187 -24.18 4.95 -0.35
C GLY A 187 -23.66 6.04 0.60
N PRO A 188 -24.27 7.24 0.57
CA PRO A 188 -23.86 8.36 1.42
C PRO A 188 -23.92 8.04 2.92
N GLU A 189 -25.00 7.42 3.39
CA GLU A 189 -25.23 7.14 4.80
C GLU A 189 -24.29 6.05 5.32
N GLY A 190 -24.14 4.94 4.59
CA GLY A 190 -23.29 3.83 5.03
C GLY A 190 -21.80 4.18 4.97
N SER A 191 -21.38 4.92 3.93
CA SER A 191 -19.98 5.33 3.78
C SER A 191 -19.54 6.33 4.84
N PHE A 192 -20.46 7.09 5.44
CA PHE A 192 -20.16 8.06 6.51
C PHE A 192 -19.32 7.42 7.64
N PHE A 193 -19.63 6.17 8.00
CA PHE A 193 -18.95 5.45 9.10
C PHE A 193 -17.53 4.99 8.78
N LEU A 194 -17.06 5.14 7.54
CA LEU A 194 -15.69 4.81 7.16
C LEU A 194 -14.73 5.98 7.38
N PHE A 195 -15.25 7.21 7.47
CA PHE A 195 -14.46 8.42 7.45
C PHE A 195 -14.35 9.05 8.84
N ASN A 196 -13.41 9.98 9.02
CA ASN A 196 -13.15 10.66 10.29
C ASN A 196 -14.21 11.73 10.57
N HIS A 197 -15.44 11.28 10.78
CA HIS A 197 -16.60 12.11 11.09
C HIS A 197 -16.93 11.98 12.57
N LEU A 198 -16.90 13.10 13.28
CA LEU A 198 -17.09 13.17 14.72
C LEU A 198 -18.02 14.35 15.06
N ALA A 199 -18.95 14.12 15.97
CA ALA A 199 -19.71 15.21 16.57
C ALA A 199 -18.86 16.01 17.56
N ALA A 200 -19.27 17.25 17.84
CA ALA A 200 -18.66 18.05 18.90
C ALA A 200 -18.77 17.31 20.25
N GLY A 201 -17.67 17.29 21.00
CA GLY A 201 -17.57 16.59 22.28
C GLY A 201 -17.40 15.06 22.21
N GLU A 202 -17.35 14.46 21.01
CA GLU A 202 -17.21 12.99 20.87
C GLU A 202 -15.78 12.51 21.15
N HIS A 203 -14.76 13.32 20.87
CA HIS A 203 -13.37 12.93 21.02
C HIS A 203 -12.47 14.08 21.50
N PRO A 204 -11.55 13.86 22.46
CA PRO A 204 -10.70 14.92 23.02
C PRO A 204 -9.78 15.61 22.01
N ASN A 205 -9.33 14.90 20.97
CA ASN A 205 -8.52 15.48 19.89
C ASN A 205 -9.32 16.40 18.94
N TYR A 206 -10.65 16.29 18.96
CA TYR A 206 -11.56 17.03 18.08
C TYR A 206 -12.74 17.59 18.90
N PRO A 207 -12.49 18.56 19.81
CA PRO A 207 -13.52 19.07 20.72
C PRO A 207 -14.72 19.68 19.97
N GLU A 208 -14.46 20.33 18.83
CA GLU A 208 -15.49 20.92 17.95
C GLU A 208 -16.08 19.92 16.95
N GLY A 209 -15.68 18.65 17.03
CA GLY A 209 -16.00 17.62 16.05
C GLY A 209 -15.16 17.73 14.78
N LYS A 210 -15.47 16.86 13.82
CA LYS A 210 -14.75 16.75 12.54
C LYS A 210 -15.70 16.27 11.45
N LYS A 211 -15.60 16.83 10.26
CA LYS A 211 -16.20 16.30 9.02
C LYS A 211 -15.10 16.24 7.98
N ASP A 212 -14.74 15.04 7.55
CA ASP A 212 -13.55 14.76 6.76
C ASP A 212 -13.82 13.62 5.80
N ASP A 213 -14.11 13.97 4.55
CA ASP A 213 -14.41 13.02 3.48
C ASP A 213 -13.15 12.43 2.80
N THR A 214 -11.96 12.60 3.40
CA THR A 214 -10.69 12.07 2.86
C THR A 214 -10.03 11.09 3.82
N HIS A 215 -10.00 11.39 5.12
CA HIS A 215 -9.29 10.57 6.09
C HIS A 215 -10.21 9.56 6.79
N PHE A 216 -9.67 8.39 7.10
CA PHE A 216 -10.43 7.30 7.66
C PHE A 216 -10.37 7.26 9.19
N ASN A 217 -11.40 6.67 9.78
CA ASN A 217 -11.30 6.07 11.10
C ASN A 217 -10.77 4.61 10.98
N GLU A 218 -10.70 3.88 12.08
CA GLU A 218 -10.22 2.49 12.10
C GLU A 218 -11.00 1.55 11.18
N LEU A 219 -12.33 1.71 11.13
CA LEU A 219 -13.19 0.89 10.28
C LEU A 219 -12.87 1.15 8.80
N GLY A 220 -12.85 2.40 8.37
CA GLY A 220 -12.55 2.75 6.97
C GLY A 220 -11.15 2.32 6.56
N ALA A 221 -10.14 2.58 7.39
CA ALA A 221 -8.78 2.16 7.14
C ALA A 221 -8.68 0.63 6.97
N ARG A 222 -9.41 -0.14 7.79
CA ARG A 222 -9.46 -1.60 7.66
C ARG A 222 -10.13 -2.02 6.36
N ARG A 223 -11.24 -1.39 5.97
CA ARG A 223 -11.91 -1.69 4.68
C ARG A 223 -10.99 -1.44 3.49
N MET A 224 -10.25 -0.32 3.48
CA MET A 224 -9.28 -0.05 2.41
C MET A 224 -8.12 -1.05 2.41
N ALA A 225 -7.59 -1.42 3.58
CA ALA A 225 -6.57 -2.45 3.69
C ALA A 225 -7.04 -3.82 3.17
N GLU A 226 -8.30 -4.18 3.42
CA GLU A 226 -8.92 -5.41 2.93
C GLU A 226 -9.03 -5.44 1.39
N LEU A 227 -9.27 -4.31 0.73
CA LEU A 227 -9.25 -4.21 -0.74
C LEU A 227 -7.85 -4.53 -1.29
N VAL A 228 -6.80 -3.97 -0.70
CA VAL A 228 -5.41 -4.28 -1.07
C VAL A 228 -5.09 -5.76 -0.84
N LEU A 229 -5.53 -6.32 0.29
CA LEU A 229 -5.33 -7.74 0.60
C LEU A 229 -6.01 -8.65 -0.43
N VAL A 230 -7.23 -8.32 -0.87
CA VAL A 230 -7.95 -9.04 -1.92
C VAL A 230 -7.18 -8.99 -3.24
N ALA A 231 -6.64 -7.83 -3.61
CA ALA A 231 -5.83 -7.68 -4.82
C ALA A 231 -4.55 -8.54 -4.75
N ILE A 232 -3.84 -8.53 -3.63
CA ILE A 232 -2.63 -9.36 -3.43
C ILE A 232 -2.97 -10.85 -3.52
N ARG A 233 -4.07 -11.30 -2.89
CA ARG A 233 -4.53 -12.71 -2.99
C ARG A 233 -4.78 -13.18 -4.42
N LYS A 234 -5.29 -12.28 -5.27
CA LYS A 234 -5.59 -12.56 -6.68
C LYS A 234 -4.37 -12.43 -7.61
N SER A 235 -3.26 -11.89 -7.12
CA SER A 235 -2.03 -11.71 -7.90
C SER A 235 -1.17 -12.98 -7.96
N ASP A 236 -0.12 -12.94 -8.79
CA ASP A 236 0.91 -13.99 -8.86
C ASP A 236 2.10 -13.74 -7.93
N LEU A 237 2.01 -12.74 -7.05
CA LEU A 237 3.08 -12.46 -6.08
C LEU A 237 3.17 -13.58 -5.05
N ALA A 238 4.40 -14.04 -4.79
CA ALA A 238 4.71 -14.94 -3.67
C ALA A 238 4.30 -14.37 -2.30
N LEU A 239 4.04 -13.06 -2.22
CA LEU A 239 3.52 -12.39 -1.03
C LEU A 239 2.20 -12.99 -0.54
N LYS A 240 1.33 -13.47 -1.43
CA LYS A 240 0.03 -14.04 -1.05
C LYS A 240 0.14 -15.27 -0.13
N ASP A 241 1.23 -16.01 -0.25
CA ASP A 241 1.49 -17.21 0.57
C ASP A 241 1.95 -16.87 1.99
N ARG A 242 2.23 -15.59 2.25
CA ARG A 242 2.68 -15.06 3.55
C ARG A 242 1.55 -14.42 4.36
N ILE A 243 0.32 -14.44 3.86
CA ILE A 243 -0.86 -13.97 4.59
C ILE A 243 -1.09 -14.86 5.82
N LEU A 244 -1.42 -14.24 6.95
CA LEU A 244 -1.71 -14.93 8.21
C LEU A 244 -2.87 -15.91 8.02
N LYS A 245 -2.65 -17.18 8.40
CA LYS A 245 -3.67 -18.22 8.39
C LYS A 245 -4.29 -18.33 9.79
N PRO A 246 -5.62 -18.55 9.91
CA PRO A 246 -6.24 -18.78 11.20
C PRO A 246 -5.55 -19.94 11.93
N ALA A 247 -5.40 -19.81 13.25
CA ALA A 247 -5.06 -20.96 14.07
C ALA A 247 -6.16 -22.02 13.91
N ILE A 248 -5.78 -23.24 13.54
CA ILE A 248 -6.71 -24.37 13.57
C ILE A 248 -7.10 -24.56 15.04
N LYS A 249 -8.33 -24.22 15.39
CA LYS A 249 -8.89 -24.58 16.69
C LYS A 249 -9.17 -26.08 16.65
N ASN A 250 -8.37 -26.86 17.37
CA ASN A 250 -8.68 -28.25 17.68
C ASN A 250 -9.90 -28.35 18.59
#